data_AF-A0A9Q3FL71-F1
#
_entry.id   AF-A0A9Q3FL71-F1
#
_cell.length_a   1.000
_cell.length_b   1.000
_cell.length_c   1.000
_cell.angle_alpha   90.00
_cell.angle_beta   90.00
_cell.angle_gamma   90.00
#
_symmetry.space_group_name_H-M   'P 1'
#
loop_
_entity.id
_entity.type
_entity.pdbx_description
1 polymer ?
#
loop_
_entity_poly.entity_id
_entity_poly.type
_entity_poly.pdbx_seq_one_letter_code
_entity_poly.pdbx_strand_id
1 'polypeptide(L)'
;MEFIRGIDITKEYFELPDRLVTSRFDTLFTRSAHRWYIKLRQGHGHQSWTWWKTQIINKWANDSWRFIVEKASEYAKFNSDKDKALPWFF
;
A
#
# COMPACT_ATOMS: atom_id res chain seq x y z
N MET A 1 -0.89 4.33 8.76
CA MET A 1 -2.31 4.47 9.18
C MET A 1 -3.03 5.60 8.43
N GLU A 2 -2.33 6.67 8.04
CA GLU A 2 -2.92 7.80 7.28
C GLU A 2 -3.67 7.40 6.00
N PHE A 3 -3.23 6.37 5.27
CA PHE A 3 -3.95 5.88 4.08
C PHE A 3 -5.36 5.38 4.41
N ILE A 4 -5.51 4.53 5.43
CA ILE A 4 -6.81 4.00 5.85
C ILE A 4 -7.69 5.14 6.39
N ARG A 5 -7.11 6.03 7.19
CA ARG A 5 -7.80 7.21 7.72
C ARG A 5 -8.33 8.12 6.62
N GLY A 6 -7.54 8.38 5.57
CA GLY A 6 -7.96 9.21 4.43
C GLY A 6 -9.15 8.60 3.67
N ILE A 7 -9.16 7.28 3.51
CA ILE A 7 -10.31 6.57 2.92
C ILE A 7 -11.53 6.62 3.84
N ASP A 8 -11.35 6.44 5.15
CA ASP A 8 -12.46 6.52 6.13
C ASP A 8 -13.11 7.92 6.10
N ILE A 9 -12.32 8.99 6.13
CA ILE A 9 -12.83 10.38 6.02
C ILE A 9 -13.56 10.60 4.69
N THR A 10 -12.98 10.14 3.58
CA THR A 10 -13.62 10.29 2.25
C THR A 10 -14.94 9.53 2.18
N LYS A 11 -14.98 8.32 2.75
CA LYS A 11 -16.18 7.49 2.80
C LYS A 11 -17.27 8.13 3.63
N GLU A 12 -16.91 8.72 4.77
CA GLU A 12 -17.83 9.45 5.65
C GLU A 12 -18.37 10.71 4.97
N TYR A 13 -17.49 11.54 4.40
CA TYR A 13 -17.87 12.82 3.79
C TYR A 13 -18.78 12.68 2.56
N PHE A 14 -18.57 11.63 1.77
CA PHE A 14 -19.33 11.38 0.54
C PHE A 14 -20.33 10.22 0.66
N GLU A 15 -20.56 9.70 1.86
CA GLU A 15 -21.44 8.55 2.14
C GLU A 15 -21.20 7.35 1.20
N LEU A 16 -19.94 7.08 0.86
CA LEU A 16 -19.62 6.14 -0.21
C LEU A 16 -19.91 4.70 0.23
N PRO A 17 -20.61 3.89 -0.56
CA PRO A 17 -20.76 2.47 -0.29
C PRO A 17 -19.43 1.72 -0.47
N ASP A 18 -19.23 0.63 0.28
CA ASP A 18 -17.98 -0.16 0.29
C ASP A 18 -17.56 -0.64 -1.10
N ARG A 19 -18.53 -0.95 -1.97
CA ARG A 19 -18.27 -1.35 -3.36
C ARG A 19 -17.53 -0.28 -4.16
N LEU A 20 -17.81 1.00 -3.92
CA LEU A 20 -17.14 2.09 -4.64
C LEU A 20 -15.71 2.27 -4.14
N VAL A 21 -15.50 2.22 -2.82
CA VAL A 21 -14.16 2.26 -2.23
C VAL A 21 -13.29 1.12 -2.77
N THR A 22 -13.81 -0.11 -2.71
CA THR A 22 -13.07 -1.32 -3.16
C THR A 22 -12.88 -1.39 -4.68
N SER A 23 -13.76 -0.77 -5.47
CA SER A 23 -13.57 -0.64 -6.93
C SER A 23 -12.38 0.25 -7.29
N ARG A 24 -12.06 1.25 -6.46
CA ARG A 24 -10.94 2.17 -6.68
C ARG A 24 -9.58 1.59 -6.30
N PHE A 25 -9.52 0.43 -5.65
CA PHE A 25 -8.24 -0.21 -5.29
C PHE A 25 -7.41 -0.58 -6.50
N ASP A 26 -8.04 -0.86 -7.64
CA ASP A 26 -7.33 -1.11 -8.90
C ASP A 26 -6.49 0.11 -9.32
N THR A 27 -6.99 1.32 -9.04
CA THR A 27 -6.29 2.58 -9.33
C THR A 27 -5.41 3.09 -8.18
N LEU A 28 -5.78 2.79 -6.93
CA LEU A 28 -5.07 3.28 -5.73
C LEU A 28 -3.83 2.45 -5.41
N PHE A 29 -3.88 1.14 -5.66
CA PHE A 29 -2.72 0.29 -5.44
C PHE A 29 -1.87 0.21 -6.69
N THR A 30 -0.55 0.31 -6.51
CA THR A 30 0.42 0.22 -7.60
C THR A 30 1.40 -0.92 -7.37
N ARG A 31 1.99 -1.43 -8.46
CA ARG A 31 3.07 -2.44 -8.46
C ARG A 31 2.78 -3.67 -7.57
N SER A 32 3.48 -3.82 -6.45
CA SER A 32 3.36 -4.97 -5.54
C SER A 32 2.03 -4.98 -4.78
N ALA A 33 1.52 -3.80 -4.40
CA ALA A 33 0.24 -3.67 -3.73
C ALA A 33 -0.93 -4.05 -4.66
N HIS A 34 -0.83 -3.66 -5.94
CA HIS A 34 -1.83 -4.03 -6.96
C HIS A 34 -1.89 -5.55 -7.16
N ARG A 35 -0.74 -6.20 -7.34
CA ARG A 35 -0.66 -7.65 -7.48
C ARG A 35 -1.22 -8.40 -6.27
N TRP A 36 -0.93 -7.92 -5.06
CA TRP A 36 -1.51 -8.48 -3.84
C TRP A 36 -3.04 -8.34 -3.80
N TYR A 37 -3.55 -7.16 -4.16
CA TYR A 37 -4.99 -6.89 -4.20
C TYR A 37 -5.73 -7.82 -5.17
N ILE A 38 -5.23 -7.96 -6.40
CA ILE A 38 -5.83 -8.83 -7.42
C ILE A 38 -5.91 -10.27 -6.91
N LYS A 39 -4.82 -10.78 -6.32
CA LYS A 39 -4.79 -12.15 -5.76
C LYS A 39 -5.81 -12.34 -4.64
N LEU A 40 -5.91 -11.39 -3.71
CA LEU A 40 -6.87 -11.46 -2.60
C LEU A 40 -8.32 -11.38 -3.11
N ARG A 41 -8.59 -10.48 -4.07
CA ARG A 41 -9.92 -10.30 -4.64
C ARG A 41 -10.39 -11.53 -5.42
N GLN A 42 -9.50 -12.20 -6.14
CA GLN A 42 -9.80 -13.45 -6.84
C GLN A 42 -10.16 -14.59 -5.86
N GLY A 43 -9.48 -14.68 -4.72
CA GLY A 43 -9.73 -15.74 -3.73
C GLY A 43 -10.93 -15.51 -2.81
N HIS A 44 -11.27 -14.25 -2.51
CA HIS A 44 -12.30 -13.90 -1.51
C HIS A 44 -13.51 -13.13 -2.08
N GLY A 45 -13.51 -12.79 -3.37
CA GLY A 45 -14.62 -12.10 -4.01
C GLY A 45 -14.82 -10.66 -3.53
N HIS A 46 -16.08 -10.21 -3.53
CA HIS A 46 -16.44 -8.88 -3.03
C HIS A 46 -16.54 -8.91 -1.51
N GLN A 47 -15.75 -8.06 -0.85
CA GLN A 47 -15.65 -7.99 0.61
C GLN A 47 -15.88 -6.56 1.09
N SER A 48 -16.31 -6.42 2.35
CA SER A 48 -16.55 -5.12 2.98
C SER A 48 -15.26 -4.32 3.17
N TRP A 49 -15.40 -3.01 3.30
CA TRP A 49 -14.26 -2.13 3.57
C TRP A 49 -13.59 -2.49 4.90
N THR A 50 -14.37 -2.85 5.93
CA THR A 50 -13.85 -3.32 7.22
C THR A 50 -12.93 -4.53 7.06
N TRP A 51 -13.32 -5.51 6.24
CA TRP A 51 -12.47 -6.68 5.97
C TRP A 51 -11.16 -6.27 5.28
N TRP A 52 -11.24 -5.40 4.27
CA TRP A 52 -10.06 -4.89 3.57
C TRP A 52 -9.12 -4.11 4.48
N LYS A 53 -9.64 -3.30 5.41
CA LYS A 53 -8.84 -2.62 6.43
C LYS A 53 -8.00 -3.61 7.23
N THR A 54 -8.61 -4.69 7.71
CA THR A 54 -7.89 -5.75 8.44
C THR A 54 -6.80 -6.38 7.58
N GLN A 55 -7.06 -6.69 6.30
CA GLN A 55 -6.05 -7.28 5.42
C GLN A 55 -4.88 -6.33 5.13
N ILE A 56 -5.17 -5.04 4.92
CA ILE A 56 -4.15 -4.01 4.69
C ILE A 56 -3.25 -3.88 5.94
N ILE A 57 -3.86 -3.80 7.13
CA ILE A 57 -3.14 -3.71 8.40
C ILE A 57 -2.28 -4.96 8.60
N ASN A 58 -2.85 -6.15 8.41
CA ASN A 58 -2.12 -7.40 8.58
C ASN A 58 -0.96 -7.55 7.59
N LYS A 59 -1.06 -6.98 6.38
CA LYS A 59 -0.01 -7.10 5.37
C LYS A 59 1.13 -6.09 5.54
N TRP A 60 0.81 -4.84 5.87
CA TRP A 60 1.75 -3.71 5.80
C TRP A 60 1.95 -2.97 7.12
N ALA A 61 1.15 -3.25 8.15
CA ALA A 61 1.30 -2.66 9.47
C ALA A 61 1.73 -3.69 10.53
N ASN A 62 2.16 -4.89 10.11
CA ASN A 62 2.75 -5.88 11.01
C ASN A 62 4.24 -5.57 11.27
N ASP A 63 4.75 -6.01 12.42
CA ASP A 63 6.12 -5.70 12.86
C ASP A 63 7.19 -6.33 11.96
N SER A 64 6.90 -7.50 11.37
CA SER A 64 7.80 -8.13 10.40
C SER A 64 8.00 -7.27 9.14
N TRP A 65 6.95 -6.62 8.66
CA TRP A 65 7.02 -5.74 7.50
C TRP A 65 7.75 -4.44 7.84
N ARG A 66 7.48 -3.88 9.03
CA ARG A 66 8.23 -2.71 9.53
C ARG A 66 9.72 -3.00 9.59
N PHE A 67 10.10 -4.14 10.16
CA PHE A 67 11.49 -4.58 10.23
C PHE A 67 12.14 -4.73 8.84
N ILE A 68 11.42 -5.30 7.87
CA ILE A 68 11.91 -5.41 6.48
C ILE A 68 12.16 -4.03 5.87
N VAL A 69 11.26 -3.07 6.10
CA VAL A 69 11.41 -1.72 5.55
C VAL A 69 12.48 -0.91 6.27
N GLU A 70 12.61 -1.04 7.58
CA GLU A 70 13.70 -0.45 8.35
C GLU A 70 15.04 -0.96 7.83
N LYS A 71 15.21 -2.29 7.71
CA LYS A 71 16.42 -2.87 7.12
C LYS A 71 16.66 -2.40 5.69
N ALA A 72 15.64 -2.44 4.82
CA ALA A 72 15.80 -1.97 3.45
C ALA A 72 16.23 -0.49 3.41
N SER A 73 15.71 0.34 4.32
CA SER A 73 16.11 1.74 4.45
C SER A 73 17.55 1.89 4.97
N GLU A 74 17.99 1.06 5.90
CA GLU A 74 19.36 1.05 6.41
C GLU A 74 20.38 0.70 5.32
N TYR A 75 20.04 -0.26 4.46
CA TYR A 75 20.89 -0.70 3.35
C TYR A 75 20.76 0.19 2.10
N ALA A 76 19.73 1.02 2.00
CA ALA A 76 19.53 1.97 0.90
C ALA A 76 20.31 3.29 1.07
N LYS A 77 21.20 3.38 2.07
CA LYS A 77 22.09 4.53 2.23
C LYS A 77 23.02 4.65 1.02
N PHE A 78 23.14 5.88 0.51
CA PHE A 78 24.08 6.21 -0.56
C PHE A 78 25.50 5.77 -0.17
N ASN A 79 26.11 4.97 -1.02
CA ASN A 79 27.46 4.48 -0.87
C ASN A 79 28.32 5.06 -2.00
N SER A 80 29.23 5.97 -1.67
CA SER A 80 30.10 6.64 -2.65
C SER A 80 30.97 5.70 -3.49
N ASP A 81 31.24 4.48 -3.00
CA ASP A 81 32.08 3.50 -3.69
C ASP A 81 31.26 2.60 -4.63
N LYS A 82 29.94 2.46 -4.38
CA LYS A 82 29.05 1.57 -5.15
C LYS A 82 28.09 2.32 -6.06
N ASP A 83 27.64 3.49 -5.63
CA ASP A 83 26.61 4.26 -6.32
C ASP A 83 27.26 5.30 -7.21
N LYS A 84 27.15 5.10 -8.53
CA LYS A 84 27.57 6.12 -9.50
C LYS A 84 26.59 7.28 -9.46
N ALA A 85 27.12 8.47 -9.18
CA ALA A 85 26.39 9.71 -9.42
C ALA A 85 25.94 9.74 -10.89
N LEU A 86 24.64 9.90 -11.11
CA LEU A 86 24.13 10.11 -12.46
C LEU A 86 24.66 11.46 -12.96
N PRO A 87 25.25 11.51 -14.18
CA PRO A 87 25.68 12.79 -14.73
C PRO A 87 24.45 13.69 -14.87
N TRP A 88 24.58 14.93 -14.40
CA TRP A 88 23.59 15.96 -14.66
C TRP A 88 23.53 16.16 -16.18
N PHE A 89 22.36 15.96 -16.77
CA PHE A 89 22.15 16.27 -18.18
C PHE A 89 22.29 17.79 -18.36
N PHE A 90 23.30 18.20 -19.14
CA PHE A 90 23.44 19.53 -19.71
C PHE A 90 23.13 19.47 -21.21
#